data_AF-A0A642PJJ1-F1
#
_entry.id   AF-A0A642PJJ1-F1
#
_cell.length_a   1.000
_cell.length_b   1.000
_cell.length_c   1.000
_cell.angle_alpha   90.00
_cell.angle_beta   90.00
_cell.angle_gamma   90.00
#
_symmetry.space_group_name_H-M   'P 1'
#
loop_
_entity.id
_entity.type
_entity.pdbx_description
1 polymer ?
#
loop_
_entity_poly.entity_id
_entity_poly.type
_entity_poly.pdbx_seq_one_letter_code
_entity_poly.pdbx_strand_id
1 'polypeptide(L)'
;MKYKFIRILCFTLLAAGIAACTPGMKSTTEKRYTFADILDISYTPDTLHRCYGWFTDAGSWMGFTLPERQQWVNGFCGPFSLDMFRRQWMAQSAAVVSFAKDTQEIFVPDSTCYYPGELYMSAHSTHGSITQRLNFTSASTALLRIEADTAEDLLF
;
A
#
# COMPACT_ATOMS: atom_id res chain seq x y z
N MET A 1 17.21 -11.01 -58.36
CA MET A 1 16.66 -12.00 -57.41
C MET A 1 17.10 -11.78 -55.96
N LYS A 2 18.38 -11.44 -55.70
CA LYS A 2 18.94 -11.22 -54.35
C LYS A 2 18.17 -10.21 -53.48
N TYR A 3 17.72 -9.08 -54.03
CA TYR A 3 17.01 -8.03 -53.29
C TYR A 3 15.60 -8.43 -52.84
N LYS A 4 14.90 -9.26 -53.63
CA LYS A 4 13.58 -9.81 -53.26
C LYS A 4 13.70 -10.82 -52.12
N PHE A 5 14.77 -11.63 -52.14
CA PHE A 5 15.06 -12.61 -51.10
C PHE A 5 15.41 -11.93 -49.76
N ILE A 6 16.23 -10.88 -49.78
CA ILE A 6 16.58 -10.10 -48.59
C ILE A 6 15.34 -9.44 -47.97
N ARG A 7 14.44 -8.88 -48.79
CA ARG A 7 13.20 -8.28 -48.28
C ARG A 7 12.29 -9.31 -47.61
N ILE A 8 12.10 -10.47 -48.23
CA ILE A 8 11.30 -11.56 -47.65
C ILE A 8 11.91 -12.00 -46.32
N LEU A 9 13.23 -12.17 -46.26
CA LEU A 9 13.94 -12.54 -45.04
C LEU A 9 13.77 -11.49 -43.92
N CYS A 10 13.89 -10.20 -44.25
CA CYS A 10 13.67 -9.11 -43.30
C CYS A 10 12.23 -9.07 -42.78
N PHE A 11 11.22 -9.28 -43.63
CA PHE A 11 9.83 -9.32 -43.20
C PHE A 11 9.53 -10.55 -42.31
N THR A 12 10.12 -11.71 -42.60
CA THR A 12 9.98 -12.90 -41.75
C THR A 12 10.64 -12.71 -40.38
N LEU A 13 11.81 -12.07 -40.33
CA LEU A 13 12.50 -11.78 -39.07
C LEU A 13 11.75 -10.73 -38.25
N LEU A 14 11.17 -9.71 -38.90
CA LEU A 14 10.35 -8.70 -38.24
C LEU A 14 9.07 -9.30 -37.65
N ALA A 15 8.38 -10.18 -38.40
CA ALA A 15 7.20 -10.89 -37.92
C ALA A 15 7.52 -11.82 -36.73
N ALA A 16 8.65 -12.53 -36.78
CA ALA A 16 9.11 -13.36 -35.67
C ALA A 16 9.46 -12.53 -34.42
N GLY A 17 10.06 -11.35 -34.60
CA GLY A 17 10.35 -10.42 -33.49
C GLY A 17 9.08 -9.87 -32.81
N ILE A 18 8.03 -9.57 -33.59
CA ILE A 18 6.74 -9.11 -33.02
C ILE A 18 6.03 -10.26 -32.29
N ALA A 19 6.08 -11.49 -32.82
CA ALA A 19 5.47 -12.66 -32.18
C ALA A 19 6.24 -13.13 -30.92
N ALA A 20 7.54 -12.86 -30.83
CA ALA A 20 8.34 -13.15 -29.64
C ALA A 20 8.04 -12.20 -28.46
N CYS A 21 7.46 -11.03 -28.74
CA CYS A 21 6.88 -10.16 -27.73
C CYS A 21 5.51 -10.69 -27.28
N THR A 22 5.46 -11.89 -26.71
CA THR A 22 4.37 -12.20 -25.79
C THR A 22 4.56 -11.31 -24.57
N PRO A 23 3.61 -10.43 -24.19
CA PRO A 23 3.68 -9.80 -22.89
C PRO A 23 3.73 -10.93 -21.89
N GLY A 24 4.90 -11.13 -21.27
CA GLY A 24 5.14 -12.13 -20.26
C GLY A 24 4.41 -11.75 -19.00
N MET A 25 3.08 -11.70 -19.05
CA MET A 25 2.23 -11.59 -17.89
C MET A 25 2.15 -13.00 -17.29
N LYS A 26 3.30 -13.47 -16.79
CA LYS A 26 3.27 -14.47 -15.73
C LYS A 26 2.53 -13.78 -14.60
N SER A 27 1.26 -14.15 -14.43
CA SER A 27 0.59 -13.98 -13.15
C SER A 27 1.46 -14.70 -12.13
N THR A 28 2.41 -13.97 -11.55
CA THR A 28 3.01 -14.37 -10.29
C THR A 28 1.85 -14.31 -9.33
N THR A 29 1.19 -15.45 -9.07
CA THR A 29 0.28 -15.57 -7.93
C THR A 29 0.93 -14.83 -6.78
N GLU A 30 0.28 -13.79 -6.26
CA GLU A 30 0.91 -12.86 -5.33
C GLU A 30 1.30 -13.61 -4.05
N LYS A 31 2.52 -14.14 -4.02
CA LYS A 31 3.04 -14.92 -2.90
C LYS A 31 3.16 -14.08 -1.63
N ARG A 32 3.14 -12.75 -1.76
CA ARG A 32 3.27 -11.83 -0.61
C ARG A 32 2.23 -12.11 0.48
N TYR A 33 1.02 -12.51 0.10
CA TYR A 33 -0.07 -12.78 1.04
C TYR A 33 0.14 -14.07 1.85
N THR A 34 1.12 -14.92 1.50
CA THR A 34 1.53 -16.05 2.34
C THR A 34 2.53 -15.66 3.43
N PHE A 35 2.98 -14.40 3.46
CA PHE A 35 3.98 -13.88 4.39
C PHE A 35 3.41 -12.69 5.18
N ALA A 36 2.21 -12.83 5.74
CA ALA A 36 1.63 -11.84 6.64
C ALA A 36 2.49 -11.69 7.90
N ASP A 37 2.63 -10.45 8.38
CA ASP A 37 3.12 -10.11 9.72
C ASP A 37 4.47 -10.73 10.09
N ILE A 38 5.37 -10.85 9.10
CA ILE A 38 6.76 -11.28 9.32
C ILE A 38 7.54 -10.36 10.26
N LEU A 39 7.08 -9.11 10.40
CA LEU A 39 7.60 -8.10 11.31
C LEU A 39 6.40 -7.43 11.98
N ASP A 40 6.44 -7.29 13.31
CA ASP A 40 5.52 -6.43 14.03
C ASP A 40 6.05 -4.98 13.96
N ILE A 41 5.34 -4.16 13.20
CA ILE A 41 5.62 -2.73 13.01
C ILE A 41 4.49 -1.86 13.57
N SER A 42 3.62 -2.44 14.41
CA SER A 42 2.49 -1.73 14.98
C SER A 42 3.00 -0.68 15.97
N TYR A 43 2.63 0.58 15.73
CA TYR A 43 2.98 1.69 16.60
C TYR A 43 2.02 2.84 16.31
N THR A 44 1.26 3.25 17.32
CA THR A 44 0.48 4.49 17.29
C THR A 44 1.32 5.60 17.91
N PRO A 45 1.62 6.69 17.19
CA PRO A 45 2.46 7.76 17.73
C PRO A 45 1.85 8.42 18.98
N ASP A 46 2.54 8.24 20.13
CA ASP A 46 2.08 8.74 21.42
C ASP A 46 3.15 9.48 22.26
N THR A 47 4.38 9.61 21.76
CA THR A 47 5.58 10.18 22.45
C THR A 47 6.06 9.43 23.71
N LEU A 48 5.34 8.42 24.18
CA LEU A 48 5.57 7.76 25.48
C LEU A 48 6.44 6.51 25.37
N HIS A 49 6.41 5.83 24.22
CA HIS A 49 7.27 4.67 23.98
C HIS A 49 7.94 4.70 22.59
N ARG A 50 8.97 3.86 22.45
CA ARG A 50 9.81 3.80 21.25
C ARG A 50 9.08 3.02 20.14
N CYS A 51 9.11 3.57 18.93
CA CYS A 51 8.78 2.85 17.70
C CYS A 51 9.94 1.90 17.31
N TYR A 52 9.60 0.67 16.93
CA TYR A 52 10.58 -0.39 16.62
C TYR A 52 10.82 -0.61 15.12
N GLY A 53 9.97 -0.08 14.24
CA GLY A 53 10.13 -0.20 12.80
C GLY A 53 9.07 0.57 12.04
N TRP A 54 9.37 0.89 10.78
CA TRP A 54 8.44 1.55 9.87
C TRP A 54 8.40 0.78 8.55
N PHE A 55 7.23 0.72 7.94
CA PHE A 55 7.12 0.36 6.54
C PHE A 55 7.59 1.54 5.67
N THR A 56 8.66 1.30 4.93
CA THR A 56 9.15 2.15 3.85
C THR A 56 9.46 1.26 2.65
N ASP A 57 9.24 1.76 1.45
CA ASP A 57 9.52 1.07 0.21
C ASP A 57 9.94 2.07 -0.87
N ALA A 58 10.42 1.57 -2.02
CA ALA A 58 10.89 2.36 -3.15
C ALA A 58 12.00 3.38 -2.82
N GLY A 59 12.73 3.18 -1.72
CA GLY A 59 13.76 4.10 -1.24
C GLY A 59 13.22 5.40 -0.63
N SER A 60 11.98 5.37 -0.11
CA SER A 60 11.36 6.56 0.47
C SER A 60 11.99 7.00 1.79
N TRP A 61 11.97 8.31 1.99
CA TRP A 61 12.32 8.97 3.26
C TRP A 61 11.11 9.15 4.19
N MET A 62 9.98 8.52 3.86
CA MET A 62 8.77 8.48 4.69
C MET A 62 8.53 7.05 5.18
N GLY A 63 8.11 6.91 6.42
CA GLY A 63 7.72 5.65 7.03
C GLY A 63 6.28 5.67 7.54
N PHE A 64 5.60 4.52 7.47
CA PHE A 64 4.26 4.32 8.02
C PHE A 64 4.23 3.11 8.94
N THR A 65 3.28 3.06 9.86
CA THR A 65 3.06 1.92 10.77
C THR A 65 1.59 1.53 10.78
N LEU A 66 1.32 0.31 11.26
CA LEU A 66 -0.04 -0.09 11.64
C LEU A 66 -0.38 0.54 13.00
N PRO A 67 -1.64 0.93 13.24
CA PRO A 67 -2.06 1.37 14.57
C PRO A 67 -2.00 0.21 15.58
N GLU A 68 -1.64 0.52 16.82
CA GLU A 68 -1.69 -0.43 17.92
C GLU A 68 -3.12 -0.73 18.35
N ARG A 69 -3.41 -1.98 18.72
CA ARG A 69 -4.76 -2.39 19.16
C ARG A 69 -5.26 -1.62 20.38
N GLN A 70 -4.37 -1.26 21.30
CA GLN A 70 -4.73 -0.52 22.52
C GLN A 70 -4.89 0.98 22.28
N GLN A 71 -4.29 1.50 21.20
CA GLN A 71 -4.34 2.90 20.79
C GLN A 71 -4.83 2.97 19.34
N TRP A 72 -6.01 2.42 19.11
CA TRP A 72 -6.55 2.25 17.76
C TRP A 72 -6.84 3.59 17.08
N VAL A 73 -6.51 3.67 15.79
CA VAL A 73 -6.91 4.75 14.89
C VAL A 73 -7.37 4.10 13.59
N ASN A 74 -8.48 4.57 12.99
CA ASN A 74 -8.96 4.04 11.71
C ASN A 74 -8.19 4.61 10.51
N GLY A 75 -6.86 4.44 10.53
CA GLY A 75 -5.95 4.89 9.49
C GLY A 75 -4.51 4.47 9.76
N PHE A 76 -3.67 4.45 8.73
CA PHE A 76 -2.25 4.11 8.88
C PHE A 76 -1.49 5.24 9.57
N CYS A 77 -0.71 4.86 10.57
CA CYS A 77 0.06 5.80 11.35
C CYS A 77 1.23 6.41 10.56
N GLY A 78 1.46 7.72 10.70
CA GLY A 78 2.48 8.45 9.97
C GLY A 78 1.97 9.65 9.16
N PRO A 79 2.81 10.24 8.28
CA PRO A 79 4.16 9.78 7.96
C PRO A 79 5.18 10.10 9.06
N PHE A 80 6.13 9.18 9.26
CA PHE A 80 7.37 9.45 9.97
C PHE A 80 8.44 9.93 8.99
N SER A 81 9.08 11.05 9.29
CA SER A 81 10.22 11.56 8.53
C SER A 81 11.49 10.78 8.89
N LEU A 82 12.09 10.12 7.90
CA LEU A 82 13.38 9.41 8.05
C LEU A 82 14.58 10.34 7.81
N ASP A 83 14.36 11.63 7.57
CA ASP A 83 15.43 12.63 7.45
C ASP A 83 16.35 12.54 8.69
N MET A 84 17.66 12.42 8.43
CA MET A 84 18.69 12.25 9.46
C MET A 84 18.65 13.34 10.53
N PHE A 85 18.26 14.58 10.17
CA PHE A 85 18.21 15.70 11.10
C PHE A 85 16.83 15.92 11.72
N ARG A 86 15.79 15.23 11.22
CA ARG A 86 14.39 15.46 11.56
C ARG A 86 13.61 14.15 11.68
N ARG A 87 14.20 13.18 12.41
CA ARG A 87 13.56 11.89 12.75
C ARG A 87 12.37 12.12 13.67
N GLN A 88 11.21 12.38 13.08
CA GLN A 88 9.99 12.75 13.81
C GLN A 88 8.73 12.29 13.09
N TRP A 89 7.68 12.06 13.85
CA TRP A 89 6.34 11.91 13.31
C TRP A 89 5.84 13.26 12.80
N MET A 90 5.37 13.31 11.55
CA MET A 90 4.77 14.52 10.97
C MET A 90 3.28 14.60 11.29
N ALA A 91 2.63 13.44 11.44
CA ALA A 91 1.25 13.28 11.87
C ALA A 91 1.10 11.94 12.60
N GLN A 92 0.03 11.81 13.40
CA GLN A 92 -0.31 10.53 14.03
C GLN A 92 -0.81 9.53 12.99
N SER A 93 -1.65 9.98 12.04
CA SER A 93 -2.19 9.19 10.93
C SER A 93 -2.12 9.97 9.62
N ALA A 94 -1.93 9.27 8.51
CA ALA A 94 -1.88 9.87 7.18
C ALA A 94 -3.25 10.45 6.76
N ALA A 95 -4.31 9.72 7.13
CA ALA A 95 -5.70 10.11 7.05
C ALA A 95 -6.47 9.31 8.12
N VAL A 96 -7.54 9.85 8.69
CA VAL A 96 -8.43 9.10 9.58
C VAL A 96 -9.77 8.98 8.89
N VAL A 97 -10.15 7.75 8.55
CA VAL A 97 -11.29 7.50 7.68
C VAL A 97 -12.53 7.20 8.52
N SER A 98 -13.67 7.76 8.12
CA SER A 98 -14.98 7.48 8.70
C SER A 98 -16.08 7.68 7.65
N PHE A 99 -17.28 7.18 7.90
CA PHE A 99 -18.47 7.49 7.10
C PHE A 99 -18.94 8.92 7.39
N ALA A 100 -19.26 9.67 6.33
CA ALA A 100 -19.61 11.09 6.43
C ALA A 100 -20.86 11.39 7.26
N LYS A 101 -21.72 10.39 7.48
CA LYS A 101 -22.94 10.51 8.28
C LYS A 101 -22.69 10.59 9.78
N ASP A 102 -21.62 9.96 10.27
CA ASP A 102 -21.27 9.93 11.69
C ASP A 102 -19.75 9.87 11.87
N THR A 103 -19.14 11.03 12.07
CA THR A 103 -17.69 11.17 12.22
C THR A 103 -17.18 10.77 13.60
N GLN A 104 -18.08 10.44 14.54
CA GLN A 104 -17.72 9.95 15.88
C GLN A 104 -17.96 8.46 16.04
N GLU A 105 -18.24 7.75 14.95
CA GLU A 105 -18.43 6.32 15.00
C GLU A 105 -17.17 5.59 15.48
N ILE A 106 -17.39 4.53 16.26
CA ILE A 106 -16.31 3.70 16.78
C ILE A 106 -16.08 2.56 15.80
N PHE A 107 -14.90 2.53 15.18
CA PHE A 107 -14.46 1.41 14.37
C PHE A 107 -13.81 0.32 15.22
N VAL A 108 -14.18 -0.92 14.96
CA VAL A 108 -13.54 -2.11 15.53
C VAL A 108 -12.62 -2.73 14.48
N PRO A 109 -11.33 -2.93 14.77
CA PRO A 109 -10.41 -3.55 13.83
C PRO A 109 -10.77 -5.01 13.56
N ASP A 110 -10.92 -5.36 12.29
CA ASP A 110 -11.10 -6.75 11.84
C ASP A 110 -9.76 -7.41 11.53
N SER A 111 -8.90 -6.69 10.82
CA SER A 111 -7.60 -7.17 10.37
C SER A 111 -6.66 -6.00 10.17
N THR A 112 -5.43 -6.14 10.63
CA THR A 112 -4.31 -5.23 10.37
C THR A 112 -3.12 -6.09 10.05
N CYS A 113 -2.59 -5.96 8.84
CA CYS A 113 -1.52 -6.84 8.38
C CYS A 113 -0.44 -6.05 7.63
N TYR A 114 0.80 -6.39 7.94
CA TYR A 114 1.94 -6.09 7.10
C TYR A 114 2.13 -7.23 6.10
N TYR A 115 2.18 -6.90 4.82
CA TYR A 115 2.64 -7.79 3.77
C TYR A 115 3.92 -7.22 3.16
N PRO A 116 4.84 -8.06 2.64
CA PRO A 116 6.01 -7.56 1.94
C PRO A 116 5.63 -6.62 0.79
N GLY A 117 5.81 -5.30 0.99
CA GLY A 117 5.47 -4.20 0.09
C GLY A 117 4.02 -3.69 0.13
N GLU A 118 3.25 -3.97 1.19
CA GLU A 118 1.89 -3.45 1.39
C GLU A 118 1.53 -3.40 2.88
N LEU A 119 0.88 -2.29 3.30
CA LEU A 119 0.09 -2.30 4.53
C LEU A 119 -1.37 -2.50 4.18
N TYR A 120 -2.04 -3.33 4.98
CA TYR A 120 -3.45 -3.63 4.86
C TYR A 120 -4.12 -3.41 6.22
N MET A 121 -5.29 -2.78 6.23
CA MET A 121 -6.18 -2.82 7.37
C MET A 121 -7.64 -2.84 6.94
N SER A 122 -8.48 -3.48 7.74
CA SER A 122 -9.93 -3.39 7.65
C SER A 122 -10.54 -3.25 9.03
N ALA A 123 -11.59 -2.44 9.12
CA ALA A 123 -12.35 -2.24 10.34
C ALA A 123 -13.83 -2.01 10.00
N HIS A 124 -14.71 -2.37 10.92
CA HIS A 124 -16.15 -2.18 10.76
C HIS A 124 -16.73 -1.26 11.83
N SER A 125 -17.85 -0.63 11.48
CA SER A 125 -18.73 0.12 12.36
C SER A 125 -20.18 -0.35 12.17
N THR A 126 -21.14 0.36 12.75
CA THR A 126 -22.57 0.13 12.49
C THR A 126 -23.01 0.48 11.08
N HIS A 127 -22.21 1.26 10.34
CA HIS A 127 -22.52 1.75 9.00
C HIS A 127 -21.94 0.89 7.87
N GLY A 128 -20.97 0.03 8.20
CA GLY A 128 -20.31 -0.84 7.23
C GLY A 128 -18.87 -1.10 7.61
N SER A 129 -18.13 -1.65 6.65
CA SER A 129 -16.71 -1.97 6.77
C SER A 129 -15.89 -1.11 5.81
N ILE A 130 -14.75 -0.64 6.29
CA ILE A 130 -13.78 0.10 5.50
C ILE A 130 -12.50 -0.71 5.42
N THR A 131 -12.01 -0.91 4.21
CA THR A 131 -10.72 -1.52 3.91
C THR A 131 -9.76 -0.46 3.39
N GLN A 132 -8.54 -0.43 3.93
CA GLN A 132 -7.50 0.49 3.54
C GLN A 132 -6.23 -0.28 3.14
N ARG A 133 -5.58 0.17 2.08
CA ARG A 133 -4.29 -0.36 1.59
C ARG A 133 -3.32 0.76 1.32
N LEU A 134 -2.08 0.60 1.77
CA LEU A 134 -1.00 1.55 1.52
C LEU A 134 0.17 0.85 0.83
N ASN A 135 0.56 1.38 -0.34
CA ASN A 135 1.76 0.98 -1.07
C ASN A 135 2.56 2.22 -1.45
N PHE A 136 3.86 2.07 -1.69
CA PHE A 136 4.65 3.13 -2.33
C PHE A 136 4.56 2.98 -3.85
N THR A 137 4.33 4.09 -4.54
CA THR A 137 4.39 4.16 -6.01
C THR A 137 5.73 4.74 -6.49
N SER A 138 6.43 5.48 -5.62
CA SER A 138 7.78 5.99 -5.85
C SER A 138 8.47 6.32 -4.52
N ALA A 139 9.75 6.71 -4.58
CA ALA A 139 10.49 7.21 -3.42
C ALA A 139 9.83 8.42 -2.72
N SER A 140 9.00 9.19 -3.43
CA SER A 140 8.36 10.40 -2.92
C SER A 140 6.84 10.30 -2.79
N THR A 141 6.25 9.13 -3.04
CA THR A 141 4.79 9.00 -3.11
C THR A 141 4.32 7.66 -2.55
N ALA A 142 3.50 7.73 -1.50
CA ALA A 142 2.68 6.63 -1.02
C ALA A 142 1.25 6.79 -1.57
N LEU A 143 0.65 5.69 -2.01
CA LEU A 143 -0.73 5.60 -2.46
C LEU A 143 -1.55 4.93 -1.36
N LEU A 144 -2.53 5.66 -0.84
CA LEU A 144 -3.56 5.14 0.05
C LEU A 144 -4.82 4.84 -0.77
N ARG A 145 -5.26 3.58 -0.77
CA ARG A 145 -6.56 3.15 -1.32
C ARG A 145 -7.50 2.88 -0.17
N ILE A 146 -8.71 3.41 -0.26
CA ILE A 146 -9.77 3.27 0.74
C ILE A 146 -11.01 2.76 0.01
N GLU A 147 -11.59 1.67 0.50
CA GLU A 147 -12.75 1.00 -0.07
C GLU A 147 -13.77 0.77 1.04
N ALA A 148 -15.01 1.19 0.83
CA ALA A 148 -16.14 0.85 1.70
C ALA A 148 -16.95 -0.29 1.09
N ASP A 149 -17.55 -1.13 1.93
CA ASP A 149 -18.50 -2.16 1.50
C ASP A 149 -19.91 -1.61 1.21
N THR A 150 -20.18 -0.38 1.65
CA THR A 150 -21.40 0.37 1.37
C THR A 150 -21.15 1.53 0.40
N ALA A 151 -22.25 2.06 -0.15
CA ALA A 151 -22.23 3.26 -0.99
C ALA A 151 -22.32 4.56 -0.17
N GLU A 152 -22.04 4.51 1.13
CA GLU A 152 -22.02 5.70 1.97
C GLU A 152 -20.77 6.54 1.67
N ASP A 153 -20.92 7.87 1.70
CA ASP A 153 -19.81 8.78 1.47
C ASP A 153 -18.78 8.66 2.60
N LEU A 154 -17.50 8.75 2.24
CA LEU A 154 -16.38 8.71 3.17
C LEU A 154 -15.86 10.12 3.47
N LEU A 155 -15.44 10.31 4.73
CA LEU A 155 -14.69 11.47 5.20
C LEU A 155 -13.28 11.04 5.60
N PHE A 156 -12.29 11.89 5.30
CA PHE A 156 -10.87 11.66 5.56
C PHE A 156 -10.12 12.95 5.93
#